data_AF-A0A9E1L821-F1
#
_entry.id   AF-A0A9E1L821-F1
#
_cell.length_a   1.000
_cell.length_b   1.000
_cell.length_c   1.000
_cell.angle_alpha   90.00
_cell.angle_beta   90.00
_cell.angle_gamma   90.00
#
_symmetry.space_group_name_H-M   'P 1'
#
loop_
_entity.id
_entity.type
_entity.pdbx_description
1 polymer ?
#
loop_
_entity_poly.entity_id
_entity_poly.type
_entity_poly.pdbx_seq_one_letter_code
_entity_poly.pdbx_strand_id
1 'polypeptide(L)'
;EEAARVAAAQEEASRLRAERKRQRSRLVRRLNSERTKIRRATSDYRKNAKQFRSARNSFKNKRRSFIGSRNAYRAALKQWRTSGRKQARGSKARSTAWKKFATVRTQYRSSVSSWRTNVKSWRASAKNFRNQRGSYRTSRKAWRSTVKTWRTANATWRQMARAASTLAAVGQ
;
A
#
# COMPACT_ATOMS: atom_id res chain seq x y z
N GLU A 1 54.09 -33.48 -23.35
CA GLU A 1 52.74 -33.57 -22.71
C GLU A 1 52.50 -32.49 -21.65
N GLU A 2 53.46 -32.23 -20.77
CA GLU A 2 53.30 -31.30 -19.64
C GLU A 2 52.96 -29.87 -20.06
N ALA A 3 53.64 -29.31 -21.06
CA ALA A 3 53.33 -27.99 -21.61
C ALA A 3 51.88 -27.88 -22.16
N ALA A 4 51.36 -28.95 -22.76
CA ALA A 4 49.98 -28.99 -23.25
C ALA A 4 48.97 -29.02 -22.09
N ARG A 5 49.28 -29.72 -20.99
CA ARG A 5 48.46 -29.75 -19.77
C ARG A 5 48.44 -28.38 -19.08
N VAL A 6 49.58 -27.71 -19.01
CA VAL A 6 49.69 -26.33 -18.46
C VAL A 6 48.88 -25.34 -19.29
N ALA A 7 49.01 -25.38 -20.62
CA ALA A 7 48.23 -24.52 -21.52
C ALA A 7 46.72 -24.75 -21.39
N ALA A 8 46.29 -26.01 -21.31
CA ALA A 8 44.88 -26.37 -21.11
C ALA A 8 44.33 -25.85 -19.76
N ALA A 9 45.10 -25.98 -18.68
CA ALA A 9 44.71 -25.48 -17.35
C ALA A 9 44.58 -23.95 -17.31
N GLN A 10 45.49 -23.23 -17.98
CA GLN A 10 45.40 -21.78 -18.11
C GLN A 10 44.19 -21.33 -18.94
N GLU A 11 43.88 -22.05 -20.03
CA GLU A 11 42.71 -21.78 -20.85
C GLU A 11 41.41 -21.98 -20.05
N GLU A 12 41.29 -23.09 -19.33
CA GLU A 12 40.13 -23.37 -18.49
C GLU A 12 39.94 -22.31 -17.38
N ALA A 13 41.02 -21.91 -16.72
CA ALA A 13 40.99 -20.83 -15.73
C ALA A 13 40.51 -19.51 -16.35
N SER A 14 40.91 -19.21 -17.58
CA SER A 14 40.45 -18.02 -18.32
C SER A 14 38.95 -18.09 -18.67
N ARG A 15 38.47 -19.26 -19.09
CA ARG A 15 37.05 -19.53 -19.40
C ARG A 15 36.18 -19.33 -18.16
N LEU A 16 36.57 -19.90 -17.02
CA LEU A 16 35.86 -19.73 -15.74
C LEU A 16 35.79 -18.26 -15.29
N ARG A 17 36.90 -17.52 -15.44
CA ARG A 17 36.94 -16.07 -15.11
C ARG A 17 36.02 -15.27 -16.02
N ALA A 18 36.01 -15.56 -17.32
CA ALA A 18 35.16 -14.89 -18.31
C ALA A 18 33.68 -15.18 -18.09
N GLU A 19 33.32 -16.45 -17.84
CA GLU A 19 31.95 -16.85 -17.55
C GLU A 19 31.43 -16.16 -16.28
N ARG A 20 32.19 -16.23 -15.19
CA ARG A 20 31.88 -15.54 -13.93
C ARG A 20 31.62 -14.05 -14.17
N LYS A 21 32.45 -13.37 -14.96
CA LYS A 21 32.29 -11.94 -15.30
C LYS A 21 30.97 -11.68 -16.05
N ARG A 22 30.65 -12.52 -17.06
CA ARG A 22 29.40 -12.42 -17.84
C ARG A 22 28.16 -12.64 -16.96
N GLN A 23 28.15 -13.71 -16.18
CA GLN A 23 27.05 -14.06 -15.27
C GLN A 23 26.83 -12.95 -14.22
N ARG A 24 27.91 -12.46 -13.59
CA ARG A 24 27.86 -11.38 -12.60
C ARG A 24 27.30 -10.08 -13.17
N SER A 25 27.76 -9.66 -14.35
CA SER A 25 27.26 -8.45 -15.01
C SER A 25 25.76 -8.51 -15.29
N ARG A 26 25.27 -9.62 -15.82
CA ARG A 26 23.83 -9.84 -16.08
C ARG A 26 23.01 -9.73 -14.79
N LEU A 27 23.47 -10.38 -13.73
CA LEU A 27 22.71 -10.42 -12.48
C LEU A 27 22.72 -9.06 -11.75
N VAL A 28 23.85 -8.34 -11.76
CA VAL A 28 23.95 -6.99 -11.16
C VAL A 28 23.00 -6.02 -11.86
N ARG A 29 22.90 -6.08 -13.20
CA ARG A 29 21.92 -5.26 -13.95
C ARG A 29 20.48 -5.56 -13.52
N ARG A 30 20.11 -6.84 -13.41
CA ARG A 30 18.80 -7.26 -12.90
C ARG A 30 18.55 -6.76 -11.48
N LEU A 31 19.56 -6.88 -10.61
CA LEU A 31 19.50 -6.42 -9.21
C LEU A 31 19.27 -4.92 -9.11
N ASN A 32 20.02 -4.12 -9.88
CA ASN A 32 19.86 -2.66 -9.89
C ASN A 32 18.49 -2.22 -10.42
N SER A 33 17.98 -2.92 -11.44
CA SER A 33 16.62 -2.69 -11.95
C SER A 33 15.57 -2.97 -10.88
N GLU A 34 15.60 -4.14 -10.24
CA GLU A 34 14.64 -4.49 -9.18
C GLU A 34 14.79 -3.61 -7.93
N ARG A 35 16.02 -3.23 -7.57
CA ARG A 35 16.29 -2.27 -6.47
C ARG A 35 15.60 -0.94 -6.73
N THR A 36 15.67 -0.45 -7.96
CA THR A 36 15.03 0.80 -8.35
C THR A 36 13.50 0.68 -8.30
N LYS A 37 12.94 -0.44 -8.80
CA LYS A 37 11.48 -0.70 -8.73
C LYS A 37 10.98 -0.75 -7.29
N ILE A 38 11.64 -1.49 -6.39
CA ILE A 38 11.20 -1.57 -4.99
C ILE A 38 11.36 -0.25 -4.25
N ARG A 39 12.37 0.56 -4.58
CA ARG A 39 12.54 1.91 -4.02
C ARG A 39 11.37 2.81 -4.38
N ARG A 40 10.97 2.84 -5.67
CA ARG A 40 9.80 3.59 -6.15
C ARG A 40 8.53 3.09 -5.48
N ALA A 41 8.27 1.78 -5.53
CA ALA A 41 7.10 1.18 -4.91
C ALA A 41 7.01 1.46 -3.39
N THR A 42 8.14 1.49 -2.68
CA THR A 42 8.19 1.84 -1.25
C THR A 42 7.81 3.30 -1.01
N SER A 43 8.34 4.22 -1.82
CA SER A 43 8.02 5.64 -1.77
C SER A 43 6.52 5.87 -2.00
N ASP A 44 5.98 5.28 -3.06
CA ASP A 44 4.57 5.44 -3.44
C ASP A 44 3.66 4.81 -2.39
N TYR A 45 3.98 3.62 -1.88
CA TYR A 45 3.25 3.00 -0.78
C TYR A 45 3.22 3.88 0.47
N ARG A 46 4.35 4.49 0.85
CA ARG A 46 4.44 5.39 2.01
C ARG A 46 3.57 6.63 1.83
N LYS A 47 3.61 7.25 0.65
CA LYS A 47 2.76 8.41 0.30
C LYS A 47 1.27 8.04 0.39
N ASN A 48 0.89 6.95 -0.26
CA ASN A 48 -0.49 6.44 -0.24
C ASN A 48 -0.95 6.07 1.18
N ALA A 49 -0.10 5.49 2.00
CA ALA A 49 -0.41 5.17 3.40
C ALA A 49 -0.66 6.42 4.24
N LYS A 50 0.09 7.51 4.02
CA LYS A 50 -0.16 8.81 4.67
C LYS A 50 -1.51 9.38 4.25
N GLN A 51 -1.80 9.40 2.95
CA GLN A 51 -3.08 9.88 2.42
C GLN A 51 -4.27 9.06 2.96
N PHE A 52 -4.16 7.73 2.97
CA PHE A 52 -5.20 6.85 3.51
C PHE A 52 -5.46 7.11 5.00
N ARG A 53 -4.40 7.34 5.79
CA ARG A 53 -4.52 7.72 7.21
C ARG A 53 -5.30 9.02 7.39
N SER A 54 -5.00 10.02 6.56
CA SER A 54 -5.74 11.30 6.57
C SER A 54 -7.21 11.11 6.19
N ALA A 55 -7.50 10.37 5.11
CA ALA A 55 -8.86 10.05 4.69
C ALA A 55 -9.66 9.32 5.79
N ARG A 56 -9.01 8.37 6.50
CA ARG A 56 -9.61 7.65 7.64
C ARG A 56 -9.97 8.59 8.78
N ASN A 57 -9.08 9.52 9.12
CA ASN A 57 -9.33 10.48 10.18
C ASN A 57 -10.48 11.43 9.80
N SER A 58 -10.50 11.92 8.55
CA SER A 58 -11.61 12.72 8.03
C SER A 58 -12.95 11.95 8.10
N PHE A 59 -12.97 10.67 7.67
CA PHE A 59 -14.16 9.83 7.75
C PHE A 59 -14.66 9.64 9.19
N LYS A 60 -13.74 9.41 10.15
CA LYS A 60 -14.08 9.35 11.57
C LYS A 60 -14.75 10.63 12.06
N ASN A 61 -14.24 11.79 11.68
CA ASN A 61 -14.80 13.08 12.09
C ASN A 61 -16.20 13.27 11.50
N LYS A 62 -16.37 13.02 10.20
CA LYS A 62 -17.67 13.05 9.52
C LYS A 62 -18.69 12.09 10.14
N ARG A 63 -18.23 10.91 10.61
CA ARG A 63 -19.08 9.95 11.33
C ARG A 63 -19.61 10.52 12.63
N ARG A 64 -18.73 11.18 13.41
CA ARG A 64 -19.12 11.82 14.68
C ARG A 64 -20.16 12.91 14.44
N SER A 65 -19.94 13.79 13.45
CA SER A 65 -20.91 14.83 13.08
C SER A 65 -22.25 14.23 12.68
N PHE A 66 -22.25 13.18 11.85
CA PHE A 66 -23.50 12.49 11.46
C PHE A 66 -24.25 11.89 12.65
N ILE A 67 -23.53 11.26 13.59
CA ILE A 67 -24.12 10.75 14.83
C ILE A 67 -24.72 11.90 15.65
N GLY A 68 -24.06 13.04 15.72
CA GLY A 68 -24.58 14.27 16.34
C GLY A 68 -25.91 14.71 15.71
N SER A 69 -25.96 14.88 14.39
CA SER A 69 -27.20 15.24 13.68
C SER A 69 -28.33 14.23 13.92
N ARG A 70 -28.01 12.93 13.96
CA ARG A 70 -28.99 11.86 14.26
C ARG A 70 -29.56 12.01 15.67
N ASN A 71 -28.70 12.29 16.65
CA ASN A 71 -29.13 12.44 18.04
C ASN A 71 -30.01 13.71 18.21
N ALA A 72 -29.65 14.82 17.57
CA ALA A 72 -30.46 16.04 17.54
C ALA A 72 -31.86 15.79 16.94
N TYR A 73 -31.92 15.07 15.82
CA TYR A 73 -33.20 14.66 15.21
C TYR A 73 -34.05 13.82 16.17
N ARG A 74 -33.45 12.83 16.84
CA ARG A 74 -34.17 11.98 17.81
C ARG A 74 -34.71 12.79 18.98
N ALA A 75 -33.92 13.73 19.51
CA ALA A 75 -34.34 14.62 20.59
C ALA A 75 -35.51 15.52 20.16
N ALA A 76 -35.39 16.19 19.00
CA ALA A 76 -36.45 17.04 18.46
C ALA A 76 -37.74 16.25 18.17
N LEU A 77 -37.62 15.02 17.65
CA LEU A 77 -38.75 14.13 17.43
C LEU A 77 -39.45 13.76 18.75
N LYS A 78 -38.68 13.45 19.80
CA LYS A 78 -39.22 13.15 21.13
C LYS A 78 -39.99 14.35 21.68
N GLN A 79 -39.42 15.56 21.61
CA GLN A 79 -40.06 16.80 22.07
C GLN A 79 -41.35 17.11 21.29
N TRP A 80 -41.33 16.96 19.96
CA TRP A 80 -42.53 17.12 19.13
C TRP A 80 -43.64 16.15 19.55
N ARG A 81 -43.31 14.89 19.80
CA ARG A 81 -44.31 13.87 20.20
C ARG A 81 -44.88 14.09 21.60
N THR A 82 -44.05 14.52 22.54
CA THR A 82 -44.41 14.63 23.96
C THR A 82 -45.15 15.91 24.30
N SER A 83 -44.74 17.04 23.73
CA SER A 83 -45.30 18.36 24.08
C SER A 83 -45.98 19.02 22.89
N GLY A 84 -45.35 19.05 21.72
CA GLY A 84 -45.85 19.79 20.54
C GLY A 84 -47.13 19.19 19.95
N ARG A 85 -47.20 17.86 19.81
CA ARG A 85 -48.33 17.13 19.21
C ARG A 85 -49.56 17.10 20.12
N LYS A 86 -49.38 17.27 21.43
CA LYS A 86 -50.47 17.31 22.41
C LYS A 86 -51.20 18.65 22.47
N GLN A 87 -50.61 19.71 21.91
CA GLN A 87 -51.25 21.02 21.80
C GLN A 87 -52.49 20.97 20.90
N ALA A 88 -53.48 21.83 21.18
CA ALA A 88 -54.71 21.95 20.40
C ALA A 88 -54.41 22.13 18.90
N ARG A 89 -55.20 21.47 18.05
CA ARG A 89 -55.09 21.63 16.59
C ARG A 89 -55.37 23.09 16.23
N GLY A 90 -54.61 23.64 15.29
CA GLY A 90 -54.69 25.06 14.93
C GLY A 90 -53.97 26.04 15.86
N SER A 91 -53.52 25.61 17.05
CA SER A 91 -52.87 26.54 17.99
C SER A 91 -51.50 27.05 17.51
N LYS A 92 -51.19 28.31 17.86
CA LYS A 92 -49.89 28.94 17.62
C LYS A 92 -48.74 28.14 18.24
N ALA A 93 -48.94 27.60 19.44
CA ALA A 93 -47.96 26.76 20.13
C ALA A 93 -47.62 25.48 19.34
N ARG A 94 -48.63 24.79 18.80
CA ARG A 94 -48.45 23.60 17.94
C ARG A 94 -47.69 23.94 16.66
N SER A 95 -48.07 25.03 15.99
CA SER A 95 -47.43 25.48 14.75
C SER A 95 -45.94 25.80 14.97
N THR A 96 -45.62 26.52 16.06
CA THR A 96 -44.24 26.83 16.44
C THR A 96 -43.42 25.58 16.73
N ALA A 97 -43.97 24.63 17.50
CA ALA A 97 -43.29 23.38 17.81
C ALA A 97 -43.04 22.53 16.54
N TRP A 98 -44.00 22.50 15.61
CA TRP A 98 -43.84 21.83 14.32
C TRP A 98 -42.74 22.48 13.48
N LYS A 99 -42.72 23.81 13.35
CA LYS A 99 -41.67 24.54 12.60
C LYS A 99 -40.27 24.20 13.12
N LYS A 100 -40.07 24.22 14.44
CA LYS A 100 -38.80 23.83 15.08
C LYS A 100 -38.40 22.39 14.72
N PHE A 101 -39.32 21.45 14.85
CA PHE A 101 -39.06 20.04 14.48
C PHE A 101 -38.77 19.86 12.99
N ALA A 102 -39.53 20.54 12.12
CA ALA A 102 -39.38 20.48 10.68
C ALA A 102 -38.00 20.97 10.24
N THR A 103 -37.47 22.04 10.85
CA THR A 103 -36.10 22.53 10.61
C THR A 103 -35.05 21.45 10.92
N VAL A 104 -35.09 20.86 12.11
CA VAL A 104 -34.15 19.80 12.51
C VAL A 104 -34.27 18.57 11.60
N ARG A 105 -35.51 18.22 11.20
CA ARG A 105 -35.76 17.13 10.25
C ARG A 105 -35.10 17.38 8.90
N THR A 106 -35.21 18.59 8.36
CA THR A 106 -34.57 18.96 7.08
C THR A 106 -33.05 18.89 7.20
N GLN A 107 -32.47 19.46 8.25
CA GLN A 107 -31.02 19.39 8.51
C GLN A 107 -30.51 17.94 8.64
N TYR A 108 -31.29 17.06 9.29
CA TYR A 108 -30.95 15.65 9.39
C TYR A 108 -30.99 14.93 8.04
N ARG A 109 -31.98 15.21 7.18
CA ARG A 109 -32.03 14.65 5.82
C ARG A 109 -30.81 15.07 5.00
N SER A 110 -30.41 16.33 5.07
CA SER A 110 -29.18 16.81 4.42
C SER A 110 -27.94 16.11 4.98
N SER A 111 -27.86 15.93 6.30
CA SER A 111 -26.78 15.19 6.97
C SER A 111 -26.71 13.73 6.51
N VAL A 112 -27.86 13.05 6.33
CA VAL A 112 -27.93 11.67 5.80
C VAL A 112 -27.39 11.62 4.37
N SER A 113 -27.78 12.56 3.51
CA SER A 113 -27.30 12.62 2.12
C SER A 113 -25.78 12.79 2.08
N SER A 114 -25.24 13.78 2.81
CA SER A 114 -23.81 14.01 2.94
C SER A 114 -23.07 12.79 3.50
N TRP A 115 -23.62 12.14 4.54
CA TRP A 115 -23.03 10.95 5.13
C TRP A 115 -22.92 9.80 4.13
N ARG A 116 -23.96 9.56 3.32
CA ARG A 116 -23.93 8.52 2.26
C ARG A 116 -22.83 8.79 1.25
N THR A 117 -22.67 10.04 0.80
CA THR A 117 -21.58 10.44 -0.10
C THR A 117 -20.22 10.22 0.54
N ASN A 118 -20.05 10.60 1.80
CA ASN A 118 -18.81 10.39 2.55
C ASN A 118 -18.46 8.90 2.72
N VAL A 119 -19.45 8.04 2.95
CA VAL A 119 -19.25 6.58 3.02
C VAL A 119 -18.79 6.01 1.67
N LYS A 120 -19.39 6.45 0.56
CA LYS A 120 -18.96 6.03 -0.79
C LYS A 120 -17.50 6.43 -1.05
N SER A 121 -17.16 7.70 -0.78
CA SER A 121 -15.79 8.21 -0.92
C SER A 121 -14.78 7.43 -0.06
N TRP A 122 -15.11 7.17 1.21
CA TRP A 122 -14.25 6.37 2.10
C TRP A 122 -14.01 4.95 1.58
N ARG A 123 -15.05 4.28 1.07
CA ARG A 123 -14.94 2.94 0.48
C ARG A 123 -14.01 2.95 -0.75
N ALA A 124 -14.12 3.96 -1.60
CA ALA A 124 -13.23 4.13 -2.75
C ALA A 124 -11.76 4.32 -2.31
N SER A 125 -11.50 5.21 -1.35
CA SER A 125 -10.14 5.39 -0.79
C SER A 125 -9.57 4.10 -0.18
N ALA A 126 -10.41 3.33 0.53
CA ALA A 126 -10.00 2.05 1.12
C ALA A 126 -9.68 0.98 0.05
N LYS A 127 -10.49 0.90 -1.02
CA LYS A 127 -10.21 0.02 -2.16
C LYS A 127 -8.88 0.39 -2.83
N ASN A 128 -8.67 1.67 -3.11
CA ASN A 128 -7.43 2.16 -3.72
C ASN A 128 -6.21 1.83 -2.85
N PHE A 129 -6.27 2.10 -1.54
CA PHE A 129 -5.18 1.76 -0.63
C PHE A 129 -4.89 0.25 -0.59
N ARG A 130 -5.93 -0.59 -0.60
CA ARG A 130 -5.77 -2.06 -0.64
C ARG A 130 -5.03 -2.50 -1.92
N ASN A 131 -5.39 -1.94 -3.07
CA ASN A 131 -4.74 -2.23 -4.34
C ASN A 131 -3.27 -1.82 -4.31
N GLN A 132 -2.97 -0.60 -3.86
CA GLN A 132 -1.59 -0.11 -3.72
C GLN A 132 -0.74 -0.98 -2.78
N ARG A 133 -1.32 -1.44 -1.67
CA ARG A 133 -0.67 -2.40 -0.77
C ARG A 133 -0.39 -3.74 -1.45
N GLY A 134 -1.30 -4.20 -2.32
CA GLY A 134 -1.11 -5.38 -3.15
C GLY A 134 0.08 -5.24 -4.08
N SER A 135 0.11 -4.17 -4.89
CA SER A 135 1.22 -3.88 -5.81
C SER A 135 2.57 -3.80 -5.09
N TYR A 136 2.62 -3.10 -3.94
CA TYR A 136 3.84 -3.04 -3.12
C TYR A 136 4.33 -4.42 -2.66
N ARG A 137 3.41 -5.30 -2.21
CA ARG A 137 3.76 -6.67 -1.81
C ARG A 137 4.34 -7.47 -2.98
N THR A 138 3.78 -7.33 -4.18
CA THR A 138 4.30 -7.96 -5.39
C THR A 138 5.72 -7.50 -5.70
N SER A 139 5.96 -6.19 -5.75
CA SER A 139 7.32 -5.64 -5.97
C SER A 139 8.30 -6.12 -4.89
N ARG A 140 7.88 -6.18 -3.62
CA ARG A 140 8.72 -6.67 -2.52
C ARG A 140 9.06 -8.14 -2.67
N LYS A 141 8.12 -8.98 -3.13
CA LYS A 141 8.36 -10.40 -3.40
C LYS A 141 9.37 -10.57 -4.55
N ALA A 142 9.20 -9.83 -5.65
CA ALA A 142 10.12 -9.85 -6.79
C ALA A 142 11.56 -9.45 -6.40
N TRP A 143 11.69 -8.38 -5.61
CA TRP A 143 12.98 -7.96 -5.05
C TRP A 143 13.64 -9.05 -4.19
N ARG A 144 12.89 -9.63 -3.24
CA ARG A 144 13.41 -10.70 -2.37
C ARG A 144 13.85 -11.93 -3.16
N SER A 145 13.09 -12.30 -4.19
CA SER A 145 13.44 -13.41 -5.08
C SER A 145 14.77 -13.13 -5.80
N THR A 146 14.90 -11.93 -6.39
CA THR A 146 16.13 -11.53 -7.10
C THR A 146 17.35 -11.47 -6.17
N VAL A 147 17.19 -11.00 -4.93
CA VAL A 147 18.24 -11.01 -3.91
C VAL A 147 18.63 -12.45 -3.54
N LYS A 148 17.67 -13.37 -3.40
CA LYS A 148 17.96 -14.79 -3.14
C LYS A 148 18.79 -15.39 -4.28
N THR A 149 18.37 -15.19 -5.54
CA THR A 149 19.12 -15.66 -6.72
C THR A 149 20.55 -15.11 -6.72
N TRP A 150 20.75 -13.84 -6.38
CA TRP A 150 22.09 -13.26 -6.28
C TRP A 150 22.95 -13.88 -5.20
N ARG A 151 22.39 -14.17 -4.02
CA ARG A 151 23.16 -14.82 -2.96
C ARG A 151 23.65 -16.21 -3.38
N THR A 152 22.78 -16.99 -4.01
CA THR A 152 23.13 -18.31 -4.55
C THR A 152 24.21 -18.19 -5.63
N ALA A 153 24.00 -17.35 -6.64
CA ALA A 153 24.97 -17.18 -7.73
C ALA A 153 26.32 -16.66 -7.23
N ASN A 154 26.32 -15.75 -6.24
CA ASN A 154 27.56 -15.23 -5.66
C ASN A 154 28.35 -16.30 -4.89
N ALA A 155 27.68 -17.29 -4.28
CA ALA A 155 28.37 -18.44 -3.70
C ALA A 155 29.03 -19.32 -4.79
N THR A 156 28.32 -19.60 -5.88
CA THR A 156 28.86 -20.34 -7.04
C THR A 156 30.05 -19.61 -7.66
N TRP A 157 29.97 -18.29 -7.84
CA TRP A 157 31.09 -17.51 -8.38
C TRP A 157 32.33 -17.51 -7.49
N ARG A 158 32.16 -17.61 -6.17
CA ARG A 158 33.29 -17.80 -5.24
C ARG A 158 33.93 -19.16 -5.42
N GLN A 159 33.16 -20.21 -5.67
CA GLN A 159 33.69 -21.54 -5.99
C GLN A 159 34.44 -21.53 -7.33
N MET A 160 33.84 -20.96 -8.38
CA MET A 160 34.51 -20.77 -9.68
C MET A 160 35.81 -19.97 -9.55
N ALA A 161 35.82 -18.93 -8.70
CA ALA A 161 37.03 -18.14 -8.44
C ALA A 161 38.14 -19.00 -7.83
N ARG A 162 37.80 -19.86 -6.86
CA ARG A 162 38.76 -20.78 -6.23
C ARG A 162 39.28 -21.81 -7.23
N ALA A 163 38.40 -22.45 -7.99
CA ALA A 163 38.78 -23.42 -9.02
C ALA A 163 39.74 -22.81 -10.07
N ALA A 164 39.43 -21.60 -10.55
CA ALA A 164 40.30 -20.88 -11.49
C ALA A 164 41.65 -20.47 -10.87
N SER A 165 41.72 -20.24 -9.55
CA SER A 165 42.98 -20.02 -8.84
C SER A 165 43.79 -21.31 -8.71
N THR A 166 43.15 -22.44 -8.38
CA THR A 166 43.80 -23.75 -8.30
C THR A 166 44.38 -24.17 -9.65
N LEU A 167 43.60 -24.07 -10.73
CA LEU A 167 44.06 -24.37 -12.10
C LEU A 167 45.24 -23.49 -12.53
N ALA A 168 45.23 -22.20 -12.15
CA ALA A 168 46.33 -21.30 -12.46
C ALA A 168 47.61 -21.63 -11.68
N ALA A 169 47.50 -22.17 -10.47
CA ALA A 169 48.64 -22.60 -9.66
C ALA A 169 49.24 -23.93 -10.13
N VAL A 170 48.45 -24.82 -10.73
CA VAL A 170 48.94 -26.07 -11.37
C VAL A 170 49.75 -25.80 -12.65
N GLY A 171 49.58 -24.63 -13.24
CA GLY A 171 50.29 -24.19 -14.45
C GLY A 171 51.51 -23.30 -14.19
N GLN A 172 51.94 -23.15 -12.94
CA GLN A 172 53.22 -22.52 -12.55
C GLN A 172 54.22 -23.60 -12.17
#